data_AF-A0A931CI72-F1
#
_entry.id   AF-A0A931CI72-F1
#
_cell.length_a   1.000
_cell.length_b   1.000
_cell.length_c   1.000
_cell.angle_alpha   90.00
_cell.angle_beta   90.00
_cell.angle_gamma   90.00
#
_symmetry.space_group_name_H-M   'P 1'
#
loop_
_entity.id
_entity.type
_entity.pdbx_description
1 polymer ?
#
loop_
_entity_poly.entity_id
_entity_poly.type
_entity_poly.pdbx_seq_one_letter_code
_entity_poly.pdbx_strand_id
1 'polypeptide(L)'
;MTDEFGPLRQAMSDLAEHGGNTDLYERSLRTSRKLQRRTALVVGSAGVAVVFAIGGAVAVATANRPGPPTPAATQPAAPSTAPTSAPSVAPTSAAPSTTPPSSVPPTSSRTSNRPRYPDCPSAKTLEKLADLPKDWRFVPSSVECWKDWATAAPEGPNLGDGIYLFRYKAGTGWRFHSEGSGFICQELGITSGNPPFCQMD
;
A
#
# COMPACT_ATOMS: atom_id res chain seq x y z
N MET A 1 17.80 48.28 -23.85
CA MET A 1 17.64 47.46 -22.64
C MET A 1 16.81 46.26 -23.05
N THR A 2 17.47 45.16 -23.37
CA THR A 2 16.82 43.93 -23.84
C THR A 2 16.56 43.03 -22.63
N ASP A 3 15.30 42.66 -22.44
CA ASP A 3 14.85 41.77 -21.37
C ASP A 3 15.33 40.33 -21.59
N GLU A 4 16.54 40.02 -21.12
CA GLU A 4 17.10 38.65 -21.13
C GLU A 4 16.34 37.67 -20.24
N PHE A 5 15.39 38.16 -19.42
CA PHE A 5 14.58 37.32 -18.54
C PHE A 5 13.26 36.85 -19.16
N GLY A 6 12.94 37.27 -20.39
CA GLY A 6 11.73 36.82 -21.10
C GLY A 6 11.63 35.30 -21.20
N PRO A 7 12.68 34.59 -21.67
CA PRO A 7 12.66 33.13 -21.76
C PRO A 7 12.52 32.44 -20.41
N LEU A 8 13.12 33.00 -19.36
CA LEU A 8 13.04 32.45 -18.00
C LEU A 8 11.61 32.58 -17.43
N ARG A 9 10.96 33.71 -17.67
CA ARG A 9 9.56 33.94 -17.25
C ARG A 9 8.61 33.00 -17.99
N GLN A 10 8.85 32.75 -19.28
CA GLN A 10 8.07 31.81 -20.07
C GLN A 10 8.21 30.38 -19.51
N ALA A 11 9.45 29.94 -19.21
CA ALA A 11 9.69 28.62 -18.62
C ALA A 11 9.05 28.46 -17.24
N MET A 12 9.13 29.49 -16.38
CA MET A 12 8.47 29.47 -15.06
C MET A 12 6.94 29.40 -15.17
N SER A 13 6.35 30.07 -16.16
CA SER A 13 4.91 30.02 -16.43
C SER A 13 4.48 28.64 -16.92
N ASP A 14 5.26 28.02 -17.81
CA ASP A 14 4.99 26.70 -18.36
C ASP A 14 5.12 25.60 -17.28
N LEU A 15 6.11 25.73 -16.38
CA LEU A 15 6.19 24.90 -15.17
C LEU A 15 5.04 25.14 -14.20
N ALA A 16 4.45 26.34 -14.13
CA ALA A 16 3.31 26.60 -13.26
C ALA A 16 2.00 26.06 -13.84
N GLU A 17 1.83 26.08 -15.16
CA GLU A 17 0.66 25.52 -15.85
C GLU A 17 0.70 23.99 -15.92
N HIS A 18 1.88 23.37 -16.12
CA HIS A 18 2.03 21.91 -16.21
C HIS A 18 2.52 21.25 -14.90
N GLY A 19 3.14 22.00 -13.99
CA GLY A 19 3.65 21.53 -12.70
C GLY A 19 2.71 21.82 -11.54
N GLY A 20 1.40 21.67 -11.78
CA GLY A 20 0.36 21.63 -10.75
C GLY A 20 0.57 20.42 -9.85
N ASN A 21 1.55 20.52 -8.95
CA ASN A 21 1.99 19.46 -8.07
C ASN A 21 1.08 19.29 -6.84
N THR A 22 -0.23 19.48 -7.05
CA THR A 22 -1.25 19.21 -6.04
C THR A 22 -1.21 17.74 -5.64
N ASP A 23 -0.88 16.85 -6.57
CA ASP A 23 -0.79 15.41 -6.29
C ASP A 23 0.40 15.07 -5.38
N LEU A 24 1.61 15.63 -5.60
CA LEU A 24 2.71 15.38 -4.66
C LEU A 24 2.48 16.06 -3.30
N TYR A 25 1.84 17.24 -3.25
CA TYR A 25 1.48 17.86 -1.98
C TYR A 25 0.45 17.03 -1.20
N GLU A 26 -0.64 16.59 -1.84
CA GLU A 26 -1.62 15.65 -1.26
C GLU A 26 -0.97 14.34 -0.83
N ARG A 27 -0.12 13.76 -1.67
CA ARG A 27 0.61 12.52 -1.40
C ARG A 27 1.56 12.69 -0.22
N SER A 28 2.27 13.82 -0.13
CA SER A 28 3.16 14.11 1.00
C SER A 28 2.38 14.30 2.30
N LEU A 29 1.24 15.01 2.28
CA LEU A 29 0.37 15.19 3.44
C LEU A 29 -0.27 13.88 3.91
N ARG A 30 -0.74 13.03 2.99
CA ARG A 30 -1.24 11.69 3.32
C ARG A 30 -0.15 10.83 3.94
N THR A 31 1.04 10.84 3.36
CA THR A 31 2.19 10.07 3.85
C THR A 31 2.61 10.55 5.25
N SER A 32 2.67 11.87 5.47
CA SER A 32 2.96 12.48 6.78
C SER A 32 1.90 12.12 7.83
N ARG A 33 0.60 12.21 7.50
CA ARG A 33 -0.49 11.82 8.43
C ARG A 33 -0.43 10.34 8.76
N LYS A 34 -0.05 9.48 7.80
CA LYS A 34 0.12 8.04 8.00
C LYS A 34 1.29 7.74 8.97
N LEU A 35 2.40 8.46 8.83
CA LEU A 35 3.54 8.38 9.76
C LEU A 35 3.19 8.87 11.16
N GLN A 36 2.53 10.03 11.28
CA GLN A 36 2.16 10.60 12.58
C GLN A 36 1.21 9.70 13.39
N ARG A 37 0.30 8.97 12.72
CA ARG A 37 -0.56 7.96 13.37
C ARG A 37 0.23 6.75 13.89
N ARG A 38 1.33 6.38 13.24
CA ARG A 38 2.20 5.29 13.71
C ARG A 38 3.03 5.71 14.92
N THR A 39 3.47 6.96 14.98
CA THR A 39 4.25 7.47 16.12
C THR A 39 3.38 7.73 17.36
N ALA A 40 2.09 8.04 17.18
CA ALA A 40 1.15 8.23 18.29
C ALA A 40 0.85 6.96 19.11
N LEU A 41 1.22 5.77 18.61
CA LEU A 41 1.06 4.50 19.33
C LEU A 41 2.36 3.99 19.99
N VAL A 42 3.47 4.75 19.93
CA VAL A 42 4.78 4.38 20.51
C VAL A 42 5.35 5.49 21.40
N VAL A 43 4.50 6.21 22.14
CA VAL A 43 4.94 7.00 23.29
C VAL A 43 4.26 6.45 24.55
N GLY A 44 4.63 5.20 24.85
CA GLY A 44 4.42 4.56 26.14
C GLY A 44 5.78 4.08 26.63
N SER A 45 6.27 4.70 27.70
CA SER A 45 7.45 4.36 28.51
C SER A 45 8.84 4.33 27.85
N ALA A 46 9.67 5.34 28.14
CA ALA A 46 11.05 5.14 28.56
C ALA A 46 11.55 6.41 29.27
N GLY A 47 11.66 6.35 30.60
CA GLY A 47 12.39 7.35 31.36
C GLY A 47 13.89 7.17 31.14
N VAL A 48 14.60 8.27 30.89
CA VAL A 48 16.03 8.38 31.12
C VAL A 48 16.29 9.78 31.67
N ALA A 49 16.52 9.84 32.98
CA ALA A 49 17.20 10.96 33.60
C ALA A 49 18.69 10.84 33.27
N VAL A 50 19.25 11.79 32.51
CA VAL A 50 20.66 12.15 32.60
C VAL A 50 20.80 13.67 32.56
N VAL A 51 21.59 14.13 33.53
CA VAL A 51 21.82 15.47 34.03
C VAL A 51 22.65 16.33 33.07
N PHE A 52 22.28 17.61 32.99
CA PHE A 52 23.01 18.83 32.62
C PHE A 52 24.46 18.72 32.13
N ALA A 53 24.80 19.46 31.06
CA ALA A 53 25.36 20.81 31.19
C ALA A 53 25.74 21.47 29.84
N ILE A 54 25.71 22.81 29.85
CA ILE A 54 26.35 23.78 28.93
C ILE A 54 25.50 24.28 27.73
N GLY A 55 24.77 25.37 28.00
CA GLY A 55 24.96 26.63 27.25
C GLY A 55 24.17 26.83 25.96
N GLY A 56 23.05 27.57 26.05
CA GLY A 56 22.39 28.16 24.88
C GLY A 56 20.93 28.49 25.11
N ALA A 57 20.64 29.56 25.87
CA ALA A 57 19.29 30.06 26.02
C ALA A 57 18.85 30.75 24.72
N VAL A 58 17.92 30.13 23.99
CA VAL A 58 17.04 30.86 23.06
C VAL A 58 15.62 30.59 23.50
N ALA A 59 15.09 31.50 24.31
CA ALA A 59 13.67 31.55 24.63
C ALA A 59 12.93 32.05 23.38
N VAL A 60 12.05 31.22 22.80
CA VAL A 60 11.01 31.72 21.90
C VAL A 60 9.66 31.22 22.39
N ALA A 61 8.96 32.20 22.95
CA ALA A 61 7.58 32.29 23.39
C ALA A 61 6.60 31.25 22.82
N THR A 62 5.95 30.55 23.75
CA THR A 62 4.59 30.04 23.61
C THR A 62 3.61 31.23 23.53
N ALA A 63 3.34 31.70 22.31
CA ALA A 63 2.26 32.65 22.07
C ALA A 63 0.96 31.89 21.78
N ASN A 64 0.01 32.04 22.72
CA ASN A 64 -1.42 31.89 22.52
C ASN A 64 -1.85 32.26 21.10
N ARG A 65 -2.36 31.29 20.33
CA ARG A 65 -3.11 31.59 19.11
C ARG A 65 -4.59 31.26 19.34
N PRO A 66 -5.49 32.25 19.22
CA PRO A 66 -6.93 32.04 19.20
C PRO A 66 -7.32 31.01 18.14
N GLY A 67 -8.24 30.12 18.52
CA GLY A 67 -8.65 28.99 17.70
C GLY A 67 -9.19 29.40 16.32
N PRO A 68 -9.01 28.57 15.29
CA PRO A 68 -9.70 28.74 14.02
C PRO A 68 -11.22 28.56 14.20
N PRO A 69 -12.06 29.30 13.47
CA PRO A 69 -13.50 29.16 13.56
C PRO A 69 -13.93 27.74 13.19
N THR A 70 -14.81 27.20 14.04
CA THR A 70 -15.53 25.94 13.89
C THR A 70 -16.22 25.89 12.51
N PRO A 71 -15.99 24.86 11.68
CA PRO A 71 -16.86 24.63 10.53
C PRO A 71 -18.27 24.30 11.05
N ALA A 72 -19.25 24.99 10.48
CA ALA A 72 -20.67 24.81 10.79
C ALA A 72 -21.09 23.35 10.56
N ALA A 73 -21.74 22.76 11.56
CA ALA A 73 -22.41 21.48 11.43
C ALA A 73 -23.56 21.62 10.43
N THR A 74 -23.41 21.01 9.25
CA THR A 74 -24.54 20.84 8.33
C THR A 74 -25.36 19.67 8.85
N GLN A 75 -26.60 19.98 9.20
CA GLN A 75 -27.58 19.07 9.78
C GLN A 75 -27.98 17.99 8.74
N PRO A 76 -28.18 16.73 9.14
CA PRO A 76 -28.61 15.66 8.24
C PRO A 76 -30.04 15.89 7.74
N ALA A 77 -30.29 15.71 6.44
CA ALA A 77 -31.63 15.52 5.93
C ALA A 77 -32.12 14.11 6.30
N ALA A 78 -33.19 14.06 7.09
CA ALA A 78 -33.91 12.85 7.47
C ALA A 78 -34.85 12.37 6.32
N PRO A 79 -35.35 11.12 6.37
CA PRO A 79 -35.65 10.29 5.20
C PRO A 79 -37.05 10.51 4.61
N SER A 80 -37.18 10.32 3.30
CA SER A 80 -38.48 10.05 2.68
C SER A 80 -38.73 8.54 2.59
N THR A 81 -39.72 8.09 3.36
CA THR A 81 -40.43 6.84 3.21
C THR A 81 -41.44 6.93 2.06
N ALA A 82 -41.46 5.93 1.20
CA ALA A 82 -42.68 5.53 0.48
C ALA A 82 -42.68 4.00 0.31
N PRO A 83 -43.79 3.32 0.65
CA PRO A 83 -43.91 1.87 0.55
C PRO A 83 -44.39 1.45 -0.85
N THR A 84 -43.82 0.39 -1.41
CA THR A 84 -44.47 -0.40 -2.46
C THR A 84 -44.41 -1.87 -2.06
N SER A 85 -45.58 -2.41 -1.75
CA SER A 85 -45.82 -3.81 -1.42
C SER A 85 -45.79 -4.70 -2.67
N ALA A 86 -45.05 -5.81 -2.54
CA ALA A 86 -45.27 -7.20 -2.99
C ALA A 86 -46.03 -7.52 -4.31
N PRO A 87 -45.65 -8.61 -5.01
CA PRO A 87 -46.13 -9.91 -4.55
C PRO A 87 -45.07 -11.02 -4.45
N SER A 88 -45.43 -11.93 -3.53
CA SER A 88 -44.94 -13.26 -3.23
C SER A 88 -44.82 -14.18 -4.44
N VAL A 89 -43.68 -14.86 -4.59
CA VAL A 89 -43.58 -16.11 -5.36
C VAL A 89 -42.79 -17.13 -4.54
N ALA A 90 -43.34 -18.34 -4.51
CA ALA A 90 -43.07 -19.45 -3.62
C ALA A 90 -41.63 -20.05 -3.70
N PRO A 91 -41.17 -20.76 -2.66
CA PRO A 91 -39.84 -21.36 -2.64
C PRO A 91 -39.78 -22.62 -3.53
N THR A 92 -38.84 -22.64 -4.47
CA THR A 92 -38.42 -23.87 -5.14
C THR A 92 -37.44 -24.60 -4.22
N SER A 93 -37.89 -25.69 -3.60
CA SER A 93 -37.03 -26.71 -3.02
C SER A 93 -36.15 -27.32 -4.11
N ALA A 94 -34.89 -26.93 -4.16
CA ALA A 94 -33.84 -27.70 -4.84
C ALA A 94 -33.12 -28.54 -3.77
N ALA A 95 -33.17 -29.85 -3.93
CA ALA A 95 -32.55 -30.82 -3.06
C ALA A 95 -31.03 -30.61 -2.93
N PRO A 96 -30.42 -30.88 -1.76
CA PRO A 96 -28.97 -30.92 -1.64
C PRO A 96 -28.46 -32.21 -2.29
N SER A 97 -27.94 -32.12 -3.51
CA SER A 97 -27.03 -33.13 -4.03
C SER A 97 -25.66 -32.93 -3.38
N THR A 98 -25.44 -33.59 -2.26
CA THR A 98 -24.13 -33.85 -1.65
C THR A 98 -23.28 -34.66 -2.62
N THR A 99 -22.62 -33.97 -3.55
CA THR A 99 -21.40 -34.50 -4.18
C THR A 99 -20.24 -34.14 -3.26
N PRO A 100 -19.47 -35.12 -2.76
CA PRO A 100 -18.29 -34.84 -1.95
C PRO A 100 -17.31 -34.02 -2.81
N PRO A 101 -16.68 -32.94 -2.29
CA PRO A 101 -15.54 -32.37 -2.98
C PRO A 101 -14.46 -33.45 -3.02
N SER A 102 -14.26 -34.04 -4.20
CA SER A 102 -13.04 -34.77 -4.50
C SER A 102 -11.90 -33.84 -4.15
N SER A 103 -11.23 -34.17 -3.05
CA SER A 103 -10.00 -33.54 -2.62
C SER A 103 -8.95 -33.92 -3.66
N VAL A 104 -8.93 -33.18 -4.76
CA VAL A 104 -7.81 -33.20 -5.68
C VAL A 104 -6.75 -32.33 -5.00
N PRO A 105 -5.67 -32.90 -4.44
CA PRO A 105 -4.57 -32.08 -3.99
C PRO A 105 -4.08 -31.27 -5.19
N PRO A 106 -3.80 -29.94 -5.07
CA PRO A 106 -3.12 -29.25 -6.14
C PRO A 106 -1.78 -29.97 -6.34
N THR A 107 -1.67 -30.60 -7.49
CA THR A 107 -0.46 -31.26 -7.97
C THR A 107 0.57 -30.16 -8.21
N SER A 108 1.27 -29.76 -7.15
CA SER A 108 2.52 -29.00 -7.26
C SER A 108 3.66 -29.99 -7.50
N SER A 109 3.56 -30.71 -8.61
CA SER A 109 4.58 -31.65 -9.08
C SER A 109 5.10 -31.18 -10.43
N ARG A 110 5.85 -30.08 -10.43
CA ARG A 110 6.88 -29.85 -11.45
C ARG A 110 8.22 -29.70 -10.76
N THR A 111 8.73 -30.84 -10.29
CA THR A 111 10.16 -31.01 -10.02
C THR A 111 10.88 -30.93 -11.36
N SER A 112 11.15 -29.71 -11.82
CA SER A 112 12.09 -29.46 -12.91
C SER A 112 13.49 -29.72 -12.33
N ASN A 113 14.11 -30.80 -12.77
CA ASN A 113 15.46 -31.22 -12.36
C ASN A 113 16.54 -30.30 -12.99
N ARG A 114 16.32 -28.98 -12.94
CA ARG A 114 17.23 -27.94 -13.42
C ARG A 114 17.62 -27.10 -12.19
N PRO A 115 18.84 -27.23 -11.67
CA PRO A 115 19.31 -26.31 -10.65
C PRO A 115 19.36 -24.93 -11.30
N ARG A 116 18.75 -23.89 -10.69
CA ARG A 116 19.18 -22.46 -10.69
C ARG A 116 18.13 -21.47 -10.17
N TYR A 117 16.91 -21.89 -9.80
CA TYR A 117 15.93 -20.97 -9.19
C TYR A 117 15.38 -21.49 -7.87
N PRO A 118 15.16 -20.60 -6.88
CA PRO A 118 14.53 -20.97 -5.63
C PRO A 118 13.09 -21.40 -5.86
N ASP A 119 12.60 -22.29 -4.99
CA ASP A 119 11.17 -22.60 -4.98
C ASP A 119 10.35 -21.36 -4.64
N CYS A 120 9.17 -21.27 -5.26
CA CYS A 120 8.21 -20.21 -5.00
C CYS A 120 7.75 -20.28 -3.53
N PRO A 121 7.91 -19.21 -2.74
CA PRO A 121 7.56 -19.22 -1.33
C PRO A 121 6.04 -19.29 -1.15
N SER A 122 5.60 -19.93 -0.07
CA SER A 122 4.17 -19.94 0.27
C SER A 122 3.68 -18.54 0.65
N ALA A 123 2.40 -18.24 0.40
CA ALA A 123 1.75 -17.00 0.81
C ALA A 123 2.00 -16.69 2.31
N LYS A 124 1.87 -17.70 3.17
CA LYS A 124 2.12 -17.58 4.62
C LYS A 124 3.58 -17.26 4.97
N THR A 125 4.53 -17.70 4.14
CA THR A 125 5.94 -17.30 4.29
C THR A 125 6.11 -15.83 3.94
N LEU A 126 5.49 -15.37 2.84
CA LEU A 126 5.53 -13.98 2.42
C LEU A 126 4.85 -13.04 3.42
N GLU A 127 3.74 -13.45 4.04
CA GLU A 127 3.05 -12.70 5.08
C GLU A 127 3.97 -12.35 6.25
N LYS A 128 4.78 -13.32 6.69
CA LYS A 128 5.77 -13.13 7.75
C LYS A 128 6.94 -12.26 7.33
N LEU A 129 7.30 -12.27 6.05
CA LEU A 129 8.41 -11.47 5.54
C LEU A 129 8.05 -10.00 5.38
N ALA A 130 6.77 -9.69 5.11
CA ALA A 130 6.26 -8.34 4.97
C ALA A 130 5.64 -7.77 6.25
N ASP A 131 5.66 -8.52 7.36
CA ASP A 131 5.08 -8.15 8.66
C ASP A 131 3.65 -7.60 8.54
N LEU A 132 2.79 -8.32 7.79
CA LEU A 132 1.42 -7.85 7.57
C LEU A 132 0.61 -7.78 8.88
N PRO A 133 -0.33 -6.82 8.99
CA PRO A 133 -1.29 -6.78 10.08
C PRO A 133 -2.11 -8.07 10.16
N LYS A 134 -2.62 -8.40 11.36
CA LYS A 134 -3.31 -9.67 11.63
C LYS A 134 -4.57 -9.91 10.77
N ASP A 135 -5.20 -8.85 10.30
CA ASP A 135 -6.41 -8.92 9.45
C ASP A 135 -6.10 -8.89 7.95
N TRP A 136 -4.81 -8.92 7.59
CA TRP A 136 -4.32 -8.93 6.23
C TRP A 136 -3.65 -10.27 5.95
N ARG A 137 -3.83 -10.79 4.74
CA ARG A 137 -3.25 -12.06 4.32
C ARG A 137 -2.90 -12.03 2.84
N PHE A 138 -2.01 -12.90 2.40
CA PHE A 138 -1.81 -13.16 0.98
C PHE A 138 -2.62 -14.38 0.56
N VAL A 139 -3.37 -14.28 -0.53
CA VAL A 139 -4.08 -15.44 -1.08
C VAL A 139 -3.07 -16.27 -1.87
N PRO A 140 -3.01 -17.60 -1.71
CA PRO A 140 -2.07 -18.43 -2.47
C PRO A 140 -2.13 -18.25 -3.99
N SER A 141 -3.32 -17.96 -4.53
CA SER A 141 -3.52 -17.69 -5.96
C SER A 141 -3.02 -16.32 -6.43
N SER A 142 -2.74 -15.40 -5.50
CA SER A 142 -2.16 -14.08 -5.80
C SER A 142 -0.63 -14.09 -5.82
N VAL A 143 -0.01 -15.20 -5.41
CA VAL A 143 1.44 -15.32 -5.37
C VAL A 143 1.94 -15.67 -6.75
N GLU A 144 2.69 -14.77 -7.37
CA GLU A 144 3.32 -15.00 -8.65
C GLU A 144 4.83 -15.03 -8.46
N CYS A 145 5.48 -16.05 -9.02
CA CYS A 145 6.91 -16.22 -8.90
C CYS A 145 7.58 -16.18 -10.25
N TRP A 146 8.69 -15.47 -10.31
CA TRP A 146 9.48 -15.36 -11.51
C TRP A 146 10.95 -15.24 -11.14
N LYS A 147 11.75 -16.23 -11.52
CA LYS A 147 13.18 -16.30 -11.22
C LYS A 147 13.47 -16.14 -9.71
N ASP A 148 14.20 -15.10 -9.31
CA ASP A 148 14.52 -14.70 -7.94
C ASP A 148 13.54 -13.67 -7.36
N TRP A 149 12.39 -13.46 -8.01
CA TRP A 149 11.36 -12.53 -7.60
C TRP A 149 10.05 -13.25 -7.29
N ALA A 150 9.31 -12.72 -6.33
CA ALA A 150 7.94 -13.11 -6.04
C ALA A 150 7.11 -11.87 -5.76
N THR A 151 5.86 -11.88 -6.21
CA THR A 151 4.86 -10.87 -5.90
C THR A 151 3.68 -11.49 -5.17
N ALA A 152 3.00 -10.70 -4.35
CA ALA A 152 1.74 -11.09 -3.75
C ALA A 152 0.82 -9.87 -3.57
N ALA A 153 -0.45 -10.02 -3.92
CA ALA A 153 -1.47 -9.03 -3.62
C ALA A 153 -2.11 -9.36 -2.27
N PRO A 154 -2.09 -8.43 -1.29
CA PRO A 154 -2.74 -8.66 -0.02
C PRO A 154 -4.26 -8.67 -0.17
N GLU A 155 -4.92 -9.32 0.77
CA GLU A 155 -6.36 -9.28 0.98
C GLU A 155 -6.62 -8.85 2.44
N GLY A 156 -7.49 -7.88 2.65
CA GLY A 156 -7.73 -7.28 3.96
C GLY A 156 -8.67 -6.07 3.92
N PRO A 157 -9.10 -5.57 5.10
CA PRO A 157 -9.98 -4.41 5.20
C PRO A 157 -9.27 -3.12 4.75
N ASN A 158 -9.98 -2.27 3.99
CA ASN A 158 -9.45 -1.03 3.39
C ASN A 158 -8.25 -1.29 2.46
N LEU A 159 -8.39 -2.28 1.58
CA LEU A 159 -7.37 -2.62 0.61
C LEU A 159 -7.00 -1.42 -0.27
N GLY A 160 -5.71 -1.15 -0.42
CA GLY A 160 -5.20 -0.38 -1.55
C GLY A 160 -4.75 -1.32 -2.66
N ASP A 161 -4.52 -0.78 -3.86
CA ASP A 161 -4.08 -1.55 -5.04
C ASP A 161 -2.58 -1.91 -5.00
N GLY A 162 -2.02 -2.13 -3.80
CA GLY A 162 -0.61 -2.38 -3.57
C GLY A 162 -0.25 -3.85 -3.77
N ILE A 163 0.76 -4.13 -4.59
CA ILE A 163 1.42 -5.42 -4.73
C ILE A 163 2.71 -5.39 -3.91
N TYR A 164 2.95 -6.47 -3.16
CA TYR A 164 4.17 -6.65 -2.40
C TYR A 164 5.19 -7.40 -3.25
N LEU A 165 6.41 -6.90 -3.31
CA LEU A 165 7.52 -7.47 -4.06
C LEU A 165 8.55 -8.04 -3.10
N PHE A 166 8.98 -9.26 -3.40
CA PHE A 166 9.97 -10.00 -2.64
C PHE A 166 11.10 -10.44 -3.57
N ARG A 167 12.31 -10.45 -3.01
CA ARG A 167 13.50 -10.90 -3.73
C ARG A 167 14.20 -12.01 -2.95
N TYR A 168 14.58 -13.06 -3.66
CA TYR A 168 15.45 -14.10 -3.15
C TYR A 168 16.90 -13.68 -3.28
N LYS A 169 17.65 -13.83 -2.19
CA LYS A 169 19.11 -13.70 -2.19
C LYS A 169 19.72 -15.00 -1.68
N ALA A 170 20.67 -15.55 -2.44
CA ALA A 170 21.42 -16.73 -2.02
C ALA A 170 22.07 -16.48 -0.65
N GLY A 171 21.95 -17.45 0.26
CA GLY A 171 22.44 -17.36 1.64
C GLY A 171 21.46 -16.74 2.64
N THR A 172 20.67 -15.74 2.26
CA THR A 172 19.71 -15.08 3.18
C THR A 172 18.25 -15.48 3.00
N GLY A 173 17.92 -16.14 1.88
CA GLY A 173 16.58 -16.53 1.51
C GLY A 173 15.75 -15.38 0.92
N TRP A 174 14.43 -15.58 0.91
CA TRP A 174 13.44 -14.59 0.49
C TRP A 174 13.37 -13.41 1.47
N ARG A 175 13.24 -12.19 0.95
CA ARG A 175 13.10 -10.95 1.73
C ARG A 175 12.09 -10.00 1.07
N PHE A 176 11.38 -9.23 1.89
CA PHE A 176 10.59 -8.10 1.41
C PHE A 176 11.50 -7.07 0.75
N HIS A 177 11.10 -6.58 -0.41
CA HIS A 177 11.83 -5.58 -1.18
C HIS A 177 11.09 -4.23 -1.17
N SER A 178 9.84 -4.21 -1.64
CA SER A 178 9.04 -2.99 -1.81
C SER A 178 7.55 -3.30 -1.95
N GLU A 179 6.71 -2.26 -1.80
CA GLU A 179 5.26 -2.30 -2.04
C GLU A 179 4.91 -1.19 -3.05
N GLY A 180 4.04 -1.48 -4.03
CA GLY A 180 3.63 -0.50 -5.03
C GLY A 180 2.50 -1.02 -5.93
N SER A 181 1.86 -0.15 -6.71
CA SER A 181 0.77 -0.50 -7.63
C SER A 181 1.24 -1.01 -9.00
N GLY A 182 2.56 -1.11 -9.19
CA GLY A 182 3.21 -1.51 -10.42
C GLY A 182 4.72 -1.33 -10.31
N PHE A 183 5.48 -2.07 -11.11
CA PHE A 183 6.93 -1.99 -11.11
C PHE A 183 7.46 -1.84 -12.53
N ILE A 184 8.35 -0.88 -12.71
CA ILE A 184 9.14 -0.73 -13.94
C ILE A 184 10.29 -1.72 -13.86
N CYS A 185 10.20 -2.79 -14.66
CA CYS A 185 11.13 -3.91 -14.55
C CYS A 185 12.58 -3.58 -14.87
N GLN A 186 12.83 -2.52 -15.64
CA GLN A 186 14.17 -2.01 -15.86
C GLN A 186 14.84 -1.52 -14.56
N GLU A 187 14.09 -0.86 -13.67
CA GLU A 187 14.59 -0.39 -12.37
C GLU A 187 14.91 -1.56 -11.42
N LEU A 188 14.22 -2.68 -11.58
CA LEU A 188 14.48 -3.92 -10.85
C LEU A 188 15.67 -4.71 -11.42
N GLY A 189 16.29 -4.24 -12.51
CA GLY A 189 17.33 -4.97 -13.25
C GLY A 189 16.80 -6.16 -14.06
N ILE A 190 15.48 -6.23 -14.26
CA ILE A 190 14.81 -7.25 -15.06
C ILE A 190 14.75 -6.75 -16.50
N THR A 191 15.78 -7.09 -17.28
CA THR A 191 15.92 -6.67 -18.68
C THR A 191 15.37 -7.69 -19.69
N SER A 192 14.97 -8.87 -19.23
CA SER A 192 14.50 -9.96 -20.10
C SER A 192 13.41 -10.80 -19.44
N GLY A 193 12.43 -11.23 -20.25
CA GLY A 193 11.44 -12.22 -19.87
C GLY A 193 10.24 -11.68 -19.11
N ASN A 194 9.70 -10.52 -19.51
CA ASN A 194 8.38 -9.98 -19.17
C ASN A 194 7.60 -10.70 -18.04
N PRO A 195 7.98 -10.53 -16.75
CA PRO A 195 7.16 -11.06 -15.67
C PRO A 195 5.77 -10.40 -15.62
N PRO A 196 4.76 -11.11 -15.10
CA PRO A 196 3.36 -10.66 -15.08
C PRO A 196 3.14 -9.36 -14.30
N PHE A 197 4.02 -9.04 -13.36
CA PHE A 197 3.94 -7.83 -12.54
C PHE A 197 4.68 -6.61 -13.13
N CYS A 198 5.35 -6.77 -14.27
CA CYS A 198 5.92 -5.62 -14.98
C CYS A 198 4.83 -4.80 -15.64
N GLN A 199 4.91 -3.49 -15.49
CA GLN A 199 4.29 -2.61 -16.46
C GLN A 199 5.22 -2.51 -17.67
N MET A 200 4.66 -2.67 -18.87
CA MET A 200 5.33 -2.26 -20.09
C MET A 200 5.05 -0.78 -20.26
N ASP A 201 6.09 0.05 -20.14
CA ASP A 201 6.05 1.43 -20.62
C ASP A 201 5.99 1.47 -22.15
#